data_AF-A0A6I3T6V6-F1
#
_entry.id   AF-A0A6I3T6V6-F1
#
_cell.length_a   1.000
_cell.length_b   1.000
_cell.length_c   1.000
_cell.angle_alpha   90.00
_cell.angle_beta   90.00
_cell.angle_gamma   90.00
#
_symmetry.space_group_name_H-M   'P 1'
#
loop_
_entity.id
_entity.type
_entity.pdbx_description
1 polymer ?
#
loop_
_entity_poly.entity_id
_entity_poly.type
_entity_poly.pdbx_seq_one_letter_code
_entity_poly.pdbx_strand_id
1 'polypeptide(L)'
;MHLNARLAGEIETFVDSAMGKLSGILDDCADTADGVADDLIKILKRCIGKEPLFDLAPPAEAERKLHDPKVQSSLRRMLGALGQQYKRAANHAAAVAASHLPESAVAGVTAIIAHLTAFKPAFRGKLAALADEQAQMSIRWILKRLRDAVVKHKKRYAALVPSGKGADHKKNNPGHELGTTSRQSPAKGNANPCKLCPAKGGTAHSISFATGAETFTHTDFVLDAPLPIEWRRTYRSQLTAYDHGHLGARWLTPYSTRIDVVGQGKPTALLYHATDGRSHRYPWLAIGQRHHDPVEQITLTRISATLLILDFGKPLPEGEASPWRETYELTDTVRAKAAEMGKEHFRLIALFARDGAALGLRYDHVVAGEAVLSDIISKQDETIVAHAGTQVDADTGRIRALWEIRDGKLVRQLAAYDHDEHGDLVRAQDENAATWHYQYDRHLVTRYTDRTGRGMNLAYDAHARAVREWADDGSH
;
A
#
# COMPACT_ATOMS: atom_id res chain seq x y z
N MET A 1 -12.00 49.96 -19.30
CA MET A 1 -12.42 49.32 -20.58
C MET A 1 -11.69 48.01 -20.89
N HIS A 2 -10.71 47.55 -20.10
CA HIS A 2 -9.95 46.32 -20.39
C HIS A 2 -10.58 45.01 -19.87
N LEU A 3 -11.45 45.06 -18.85
CA LEU A 3 -11.97 43.84 -18.19
C LEU A 3 -12.92 43.03 -19.10
N ASN A 4 -13.91 43.66 -19.73
CA ASN A 4 -14.87 42.96 -20.59
C ASN A 4 -14.22 42.39 -21.86
N ALA A 5 -13.26 43.10 -22.45
CA ALA A 5 -12.51 42.61 -23.61
C ALA A 5 -11.58 41.43 -23.25
N ARG A 6 -10.99 41.46 -22.05
CA ARG A 6 -10.15 40.38 -21.51
C ARG A 6 -10.98 39.15 -21.13
N LEU A 7 -12.10 39.34 -20.41
CA LEU A 7 -13.04 38.27 -20.08
C LEU A 7 -13.63 37.62 -21.33
N ALA A 8 -14.02 38.41 -22.35
CA ALA A 8 -14.49 37.87 -23.61
C ALA A 8 -13.40 37.06 -24.34
N GLY A 9 -12.14 37.52 -24.33
CA GLY A 9 -11.01 36.77 -24.93
C GLY A 9 -10.66 35.49 -24.17
N GLU A 10 -10.72 35.50 -22.83
CA GLU A 10 -10.50 34.32 -21.99
C GLU A 10 -11.63 33.28 -22.19
N ILE A 11 -12.89 33.72 -22.30
CA ILE A 11 -14.03 32.84 -22.60
C ILE A 11 -13.94 32.28 -24.03
N GLU A 12 -13.58 33.10 -25.02
CA GLU A 12 -13.37 32.66 -26.42
C GLU A 12 -12.29 31.56 -26.49
N THR A 13 -11.15 31.79 -25.83
CA THR A 13 -10.04 30.81 -25.75
C THR A 13 -10.47 29.51 -25.05
N PHE A 14 -11.25 29.63 -23.98
CA PHE A 14 -11.81 28.48 -23.27
C PHE A 14 -12.77 27.67 -24.15
N VAL A 15 -13.71 28.34 -24.83
CA VAL A 15 -14.70 27.68 -25.69
C VAL A 15 -14.03 27.00 -26.87
N ASP A 16 -13.06 27.64 -27.53
CA ASP A 16 -12.29 27.04 -28.63
C ASP A 16 -11.48 25.83 -28.16
N SER A 17 -10.88 25.91 -26.96
CA SER A 17 -10.15 24.78 -26.36
C SER A 17 -11.07 23.62 -25.96
N ALA A 18 -12.24 23.93 -25.38
CA ALA A 18 -13.24 22.93 -25.00
C ALA A 18 -13.82 22.24 -26.24
N MET A 19 -14.08 22.98 -27.31
CA MET A 19 -14.46 22.44 -28.61
C MET A 19 -13.34 21.53 -29.17
N GLY A 20 -12.08 21.94 -29.11
CA GLY A 20 -10.96 21.12 -29.59
C GLY A 20 -10.79 19.78 -28.86
N LYS A 21 -11.19 19.69 -27.59
CA LYS A 21 -11.01 18.50 -26.73
C LYS A 21 -12.27 17.64 -26.57
N LEU A 22 -13.45 18.15 -26.93
CA LEU A 22 -14.73 17.49 -26.64
C LEU A 22 -14.82 16.08 -27.23
N SER A 23 -14.38 15.87 -28.47
CA SER A 23 -14.42 14.55 -29.11
C SER A 23 -13.54 13.56 -28.37
N GLY A 24 -12.30 13.92 -28.04
CA GLY A 24 -11.37 13.06 -27.31
C GLY A 24 -11.90 12.66 -25.92
N ILE A 25 -12.51 13.60 -25.18
CA ILE A 25 -13.10 13.30 -23.86
C ILE A 25 -14.27 12.31 -23.99
N LEU A 26 -15.10 12.44 -25.03
CA LEU A 26 -16.24 11.54 -25.26
C LEU A 26 -15.77 10.16 -25.76
N ASP A 27 -14.72 10.09 -26.55
CA ASP A 27 -14.08 8.84 -26.98
C ASP A 27 -13.45 8.10 -25.79
N ASP A 28 -12.69 8.79 -24.93
CA ASP A 28 -12.12 8.21 -23.71
C ASP A 28 -13.22 7.66 -22.77
N CYS A 29 -14.35 8.37 -22.68
CA CYS A 29 -15.51 7.93 -21.91
C CYS A 29 -16.15 6.66 -22.51
N ALA A 30 -16.24 6.60 -23.84
CA ALA A 30 -16.73 5.43 -24.54
C ALA A 30 -15.83 4.21 -24.32
N ASP A 31 -14.51 4.39 -24.43
CA ASP A 31 -13.53 3.30 -24.26
C ASP A 31 -13.52 2.78 -22.82
N THR A 32 -13.67 3.67 -21.84
CA THR A 32 -13.84 3.27 -20.43
C THR A 32 -15.11 2.43 -20.22
N ALA A 33 -16.24 2.86 -20.78
CA ALA A 33 -17.51 2.12 -20.68
C ALA A 33 -17.44 0.75 -21.39
N ASP A 34 -16.74 0.69 -22.51
CA ASP A 34 -16.45 -0.55 -23.23
C ASP A 34 -15.63 -1.53 -22.41
N GLY A 35 -14.55 -1.07 -21.79
CA GLY A 35 -13.68 -1.88 -20.93
C GLY A 35 -14.45 -2.48 -19.75
N VAL A 36 -15.26 -1.66 -19.06
CA VAL A 36 -16.13 -2.15 -17.98
C VAL A 36 -17.13 -3.20 -18.47
N ALA A 37 -17.73 -2.98 -19.64
CA ALA A 37 -18.65 -3.95 -20.23
C ALA A 37 -17.93 -5.24 -20.67
N ASP A 38 -16.71 -5.16 -21.21
CA ASP A 38 -15.88 -6.32 -21.52
C ASP A 38 -15.53 -7.15 -20.30
N ASP A 39 -15.12 -6.50 -19.22
CA ASP A 39 -14.79 -7.18 -17.96
C ASP A 39 -16.00 -7.89 -17.37
N LEU A 40 -17.16 -7.23 -17.37
CA LEU A 40 -18.41 -7.85 -16.92
C LEU A 40 -18.82 -9.02 -17.80
N ILE A 41 -18.73 -8.89 -19.13
CA ILE A 41 -18.98 -9.99 -20.08
C ILE A 41 -18.05 -11.16 -19.79
N LYS A 42 -16.75 -10.90 -19.56
CA LYS A 42 -15.74 -11.91 -19.25
C LYS A 42 -16.06 -12.64 -17.94
N ILE A 43 -16.43 -11.92 -16.89
CA ILE A 43 -16.85 -12.49 -15.61
C ILE A 43 -18.11 -13.35 -15.81
N LEU A 44 -19.12 -12.85 -16.51
CA LEU A 44 -20.37 -13.58 -16.73
C LEU A 44 -20.15 -14.86 -17.54
N LYS A 45 -19.29 -14.82 -18.57
CA LYS A 45 -18.90 -16.02 -19.35
C LYS A 45 -18.19 -17.06 -18.48
N ARG A 46 -17.34 -16.63 -17.54
CA ARG A 46 -16.69 -17.51 -16.56
C ARG A 46 -17.72 -18.18 -15.63
N CYS A 47 -18.72 -17.44 -15.16
CA CYS A 47 -19.77 -17.96 -14.27
C CYS A 47 -20.63 -19.07 -14.91
N ILE A 48 -20.81 -19.05 -16.23
CA ILE A 48 -21.54 -20.11 -16.97
C ILE A 48 -20.63 -21.10 -17.68
N GLY A 49 -19.34 -21.14 -17.32
CA GLY A 49 -18.39 -22.13 -17.85
C GLY A 49 -18.04 -21.96 -19.34
N LYS A 50 -18.36 -20.82 -19.97
CA LYS A 50 -17.98 -20.54 -21.36
C LYS A 50 -16.53 -20.08 -21.52
N GLU A 51 -15.91 -19.61 -20.43
CA GLU A 51 -14.49 -19.26 -20.36
C GLU A 51 -13.88 -19.82 -19.06
N PRO A 52 -12.59 -20.19 -19.05
CA PRO A 52 -11.93 -20.62 -17.82
C PRO A 52 -11.82 -19.47 -16.81
N LEU A 53 -11.95 -19.79 -15.52
CA LEU A 53 -11.79 -18.84 -14.42
C LEU A 53 -10.38 -18.23 -14.42
N PHE A 54 -9.39 -19.05 -14.77
CA PHE A 54 -7.97 -18.67 -14.89
C PHE A 54 -7.36 -19.16 -16.20
N ASP A 55 -6.52 -18.33 -16.81
CA ASP A 55 -5.74 -18.71 -17.99
C ASP A 55 -4.64 -19.72 -17.62
N LEU A 56 -4.55 -20.80 -18.40
CA LEU A 56 -3.56 -21.87 -18.25
C LEU A 56 -2.45 -21.69 -19.29
N ALA A 57 -1.19 -21.65 -18.84
CA ALA A 57 -0.05 -21.72 -19.75
C ALA A 57 0.02 -23.11 -20.43
N PRO A 58 0.50 -23.22 -21.67
CA PRO A 58 0.65 -24.50 -22.36
C PRO A 58 1.59 -25.46 -21.60
N PRO A 59 1.36 -26.79 -21.65
CA PRO A 59 2.17 -27.76 -20.93
C PRO A 59 3.60 -27.80 -21.49
N ALA A 60 4.60 -27.75 -20.59
CA ALA A 60 5.98 -28.02 -20.96
C ALA A 60 6.14 -29.50 -21.37
N GLU A 61 6.83 -29.76 -22.48
CA GLU A 61 7.06 -31.11 -23.02
C GLU A 61 7.81 -32.00 -22.02
N ALA A 62 7.41 -33.27 -21.92
CA ALA A 62 7.98 -34.24 -20.99
C ALA A 62 9.23 -34.91 -21.57
N GLU A 63 10.41 -34.55 -21.07
CA GLU A 63 11.66 -35.23 -21.44
C GLU A 63 11.98 -36.46 -20.56
N ARG A 64 12.40 -37.54 -21.24
CA ARG A 64 12.63 -38.90 -20.73
C ARG A 64 14.08 -39.20 -20.26
N LYS A 65 14.90 -38.19 -19.92
CA LYS A 65 16.32 -38.44 -19.59
C LYS A 65 16.61 -38.39 -18.09
N LEU A 66 17.41 -39.36 -17.62
CA LEU A 66 17.65 -39.64 -16.20
C LEU A 66 18.64 -38.67 -15.51
N HIS A 67 19.32 -37.79 -16.22
CA HIS A 67 19.98 -36.61 -15.64
C HIS A 67 20.41 -35.64 -16.77
N ASP A 68 20.03 -34.37 -16.68
CA ASP A 68 20.46 -33.30 -17.59
C ASP A 68 20.65 -31.99 -16.77
N PRO A 69 21.85 -31.36 -16.77
CA PRO A 69 22.15 -30.17 -15.98
C PRO A 69 21.44 -28.88 -16.46
N LYS A 70 20.69 -28.94 -17.57
CA LYS A 70 19.94 -27.78 -18.11
C LYS A 70 18.43 -27.82 -17.83
N VAL A 71 17.94 -28.76 -17.01
CA VAL A 71 16.50 -28.92 -16.77
C VAL A 71 16.06 -28.30 -15.43
N GLN A 72 15.02 -27.46 -15.51
CA GLN A 72 14.39 -26.68 -14.43
C GLN A 72 14.12 -27.46 -13.13
N SER A 73 14.41 -26.82 -11.99
CA SER A 73 14.30 -27.37 -10.64
C SER A 73 12.91 -27.93 -10.30
N SER A 74 12.92 -29.04 -9.56
CA SER A 74 11.74 -29.80 -9.10
C SER A 74 10.76 -28.99 -8.23
N LEU A 75 11.23 -27.96 -7.53
CA LEU A 75 10.38 -27.06 -6.73
C LEU A 75 9.59 -26.07 -7.59
N ARG A 76 10.15 -25.61 -8.72
CA ARG A 76 9.48 -24.73 -9.70
C ARG A 76 8.44 -25.50 -10.51
N ARG A 77 8.75 -26.77 -10.86
CA ARG A 77 7.75 -27.72 -11.37
C ARG A 77 6.69 -28.06 -10.33
N MET A 78 7.01 -28.15 -9.04
CA MET A 78 6.03 -28.39 -7.98
C MET A 78 5.16 -27.15 -7.68
N LEU A 79 5.70 -25.94 -7.58
CA LEU A 79 4.94 -24.69 -7.34
C LEU A 79 4.19 -24.23 -8.59
N GLY A 80 4.78 -24.40 -9.77
CA GLY A 80 4.11 -24.21 -11.05
C GLY A 80 3.03 -25.26 -11.32
N ALA A 81 3.27 -26.53 -11.00
CA ALA A 81 2.25 -27.57 -11.08
C ALA A 81 1.20 -27.42 -10.00
N LEU A 82 1.52 -26.98 -8.78
CA LEU A 82 0.55 -26.66 -7.73
C LEU A 82 -0.29 -25.47 -8.17
N GLY A 83 0.31 -24.35 -8.61
CA GLY A 83 -0.41 -23.21 -9.16
C GLY A 83 -1.28 -23.55 -10.38
N GLN A 84 -0.80 -24.41 -11.28
CA GLN A 84 -1.57 -24.93 -12.41
C GLN A 84 -2.63 -25.96 -11.97
N GLN A 85 -2.37 -26.79 -10.96
CA GLN A 85 -3.29 -27.78 -10.41
C GLN A 85 -4.39 -27.10 -9.60
N TYR A 86 -4.09 -26.01 -8.88
CA TYR A 86 -5.07 -25.10 -8.28
C TYR A 86 -5.91 -24.41 -9.35
N LYS A 87 -5.29 -23.83 -10.39
CA LYS A 87 -6.03 -23.24 -11.52
C LYS A 87 -6.86 -24.28 -12.28
N ARG A 88 -6.36 -25.50 -12.48
CA ARG A 88 -7.08 -26.63 -13.13
C ARG A 88 -8.19 -27.19 -12.24
N ALA A 89 -7.95 -27.37 -10.95
CA ALA A 89 -8.95 -27.84 -9.99
C ALA A 89 -10.02 -26.78 -9.78
N ALA A 90 -9.66 -25.50 -9.71
CA ALA A 90 -10.61 -24.39 -9.65
C ALA A 90 -11.38 -24.23 -10.97
N ASN A 91 -10.73 -24.30 -12.13
CA ASN A 91 -11.41 -24.31 -13.44
C ASN A 91 -12.32 -25.53 -13.60
N HIS A 92 -11.89 -26.72 -13.12
CA HIS A 92 -12.69 -27.95 -13.17
C HIS A 92 -13.86 -27.89 -12.20
N ALA A 93 -13.65 -27.45 -10.97
CA ALA A 93 -14.73 -27.25 -9.98
C ALA A 93 -15.71 -26.17 -10.46
N ALA A 94 -15.23 -25.08 -11.06
CA ALA A 94 -16.08 -24.06 -11.67
C ALA A 94 -16.83 -24.59 -12.90
N ALA A 95 -16.19 -25.41 -13.75
CA ALA A 95 -16.83 -26.04 -14.91
C ALA A 95 -17.88 -27.09 -14.51
N VAL A 96 -17.59 -27.89 -13.48
CA VAL A 96 -18.53 -28.87 -12.91
C VAL A 96 -19.70 -28.13 -12.27
N ALA A 97 -19.45 -27.12 -11.44
CA ALA A 97 -20.51 -26.28 -10.87
C ALA A 97 -21.35 -25.60 -11.96
N ALA A 98 -20.73 -25.11 -13.03
CA ALA A 98 -21.41 -24.54 -14.19
C ALA A 98 -22.22 -25.60 -14.97
N SER A 99 -21.75 -26.85 -15.06
CA SER A 99 -22.47 -27.96 -15.71
C SER A 99 -23.74 -28.39 -14.97
N HIS A 100 -23.82 -28.07 -13.68
CA HIS A 100 -25.01 -28.29 -12.85
C HIS A 100 -25.97 -27.10 -12.84
N LEU A 101 -25.66 -26.01 -13.56
CA LEU A 101 -26.59 -24.89 -13.70
C LEU A 101 -27.80 -25.31 -14.54
N PRO A 102 -29.03 -24.94 -14.12
CA PRO A 102 -30.20 -25.16 -14.95
C PRO A 102 -30.09 -24.35 -16.25
N GLU A 103 -30.61 -24.89 -17.36
CA GLU A 103 -30.57 -24.23 -18.67
C GLU A 103 -31.16 -22.81 -18.64
N SER A 104 -32.17 -22.58 -17.79
CA SER A 104 -32.77 -21.26 -17.57
C SER A 104 -31.79 -20.22 -17.00
N ALA A 105 -30.87 -20.63 -16.12
CA ALA A 105 -29.84 -19.75 -15.55
C ALA A 105 -28.77 -19.40 -16.60
N VAL A 106 -28.35 -20.39 -17.40
CA VAL A 106 -27.39 -20.17 -18.50
C VAL A 106 -27.98 -19.27 -19.57
N ALA A 107 -29.27 -19.46 -19.90
CA ALA A 107 -30.01 -18.60 -20.82
C ALA A 107 -30.13 -17.16 -20.28
N GLY A 108 -30.47 -16.99 -19.01
CA GLY A 108 -30.56 -15.68 -18.35
C GLY A 108 -29.25 -14.91 -18.38
N VAL A 109 -28.13 -15.55 -18.02
CA VAL A 109 -26.80 -14.93 -18.09
C VAL A 109 -26.39 -14.61 -19.53
N THR A 110 -26.72 -15.50 -20.49
CA THR A 110 -26.45 -15.25 -21.91
C THR A 110 -27.24 -14.05 -22.44
N ALA A 111 -28.49 -13.86 -21.99
CA ALA A 111 -29.27 -12.67 -22.32
C ALA A 111 -28.64 -11.39 -21.75
N ILE A 112 -28.13 -11.42 -20.52
CA ILE A 112 -27.41 -10.28 -19.92
C ILE A 112 -26.13 -9.95 -20.70
N ILE A 113 -25.36 -10.97 -21.11
CA ILE A 113 -24.18 -10.77 -21.97
C ILE A 113 -24.58 -10.11 -23.30
N ALA A 114 -25.68 -10.53 -23.92
CA ALA A 114 -26.18 -9.92 -25.15
C ALA A 114 -26.58 -8.45 -24.94
N HIS A 115 -27.24 -8.13 -23.82
CA HIS A 115 -27.56 -6.74 -23.46
C HIS A 115 -26.31 -5.88 -23.25
N LEU A 116 -25.30 -6.37 -22.53
CA LEU A 116 -24.03 -5.67 -22.34
C LEU A 116 -23.28 -5.46 -23.67
N THR A 117 -23.35 -6.45 -24.58
CA THR A 117 -22.75 -6.35 -25.91
C THR A 117 -23.47 -5.31 -26.77
N ALA A 118 -24.81 -5.26 -26.71
CA ALA A 118 -25.63 -4.29 -27.43
C ALA A 118 -25.57 -2.87 -26.81
N PHE A 119 -25.29 -2.77 -25.51
CA PHE A 119 -25.14 -1.50 -24.79
C PHE A 119 -24.00 -0.66 -25.36
N LYS A 120 -22.86 -1.27 -25.68
CA LYS A 120 -21.66 -0.57 -26.17
C LYS A 120 -21.92 0.33 -27.40
N PRO A 121 -22.42 -0.19 -28.54
CA PRO A 121 -22.70 0.66 -29.71
C PRO A 121 -23.82 1.68 -29.44
N ALA A 122 -24.82 1.33 -28.61
CA ALA A 122 -25.90 2.25 -28.25
C ALA A 122 -25.39 3.44 -27.41
N PHE A 123 -24.52 3.18 -26.44
CA PHE A 123 -23.91 4.20 -25.59
C PHE A 123 -22.97 5.11 -26.40
N ARG A 124 -22.13 4.54 -27.27
CA ARG A 124 -21.32 5.32 -28.23
C ARG A 124 -22.18 6.21 -29.11
N GLY A 125 -23.30 5.70 -29.63
CA GLY A 125 -24.24 6.50 -30.41
C GLY A 125 -24.80 7.70 -29.64
N LYS A 126 -25.08 7.56 -28.33
CA LYS A 126 -25.53 8.67 -27.48
C LYS A 126 -24.42 9.69 -27.20
N LEU A 127 -23.18 9.25 -26.98
CA LEU A 127 -22.03 10.15 -26.80
C LEU A 127 -21.73 10.92 -28.09
N ALA A 128 -21.78 10.25 -29.25
CA ALA A 128 -21.62 10.90 -30.55
C ALA A 128 -22.70 11.98 -30.78
N ALA A 129 -23.95 11.73 -30.36
CA ALA A 129 -25.02 12.73 -30.44
C ALA A 129 -24.77 13.97 -29.55
N LEU A 130 -24.01 13.83 -28.45
CA LEU A 130 -23.60 14.97 -27.61
C LEU A 130 -22.45 15.78 -28.23
N ALA A 131 -21.67 15.16 -29.12
CA ALA A 131 -20.60 15.79 -29.89
C ALA A 131 -21.10 16.48 -31.18
N ASP A 132 -22.31 16.17 -31.63
CA ASP A 132 -22.86 16.68 -32.88
C ASP A 132 -23.23 18.16 -32.79
N GLU A 133 -22.65 18.98 -33.65
CA GLU A 133 -22.89 20.42 -33.72
C GLU A 133 -24.29 20.79 -34.22
N GLN A 134 -24.97 19.90 -34.95
CA GLN A 134 -26.31 20.15 -35.50
C GLN A 134 -27.42 19.66 -34.56
N ALA A 135 -27.11 18.76 -33.63
CA ALA A 135 -28.05 18.28 -32.63
C ALA A 135 -28.35 19.37 -31.60
N GLN A 136 -29.61 19.82 -31.56
CA GLN A 136 -30.06 20.84 -30.61
C GLN A 136 -29.82 20.36 -29.16
N MET A 137 -29.27 21.23 -28.31
CA MET A 137 -28.89 20.95 -26.91
C MET A 137 -27.72 19.96 -26.72
N SER A 138 -27.03 19.56 -27.77
CA SER A 138 -25.74 18.86 -27.61
C SER A 138 -24.70 19.77 -26.96
N ILE A 139 -23.66 19.18 -26.37
CA ILE A 139 -22.58 19.95 -25.74
C ILE A 139 -21.87 20.82 -26.79
N ARG A 140 -21.64 20.27 -28.00
CA ARG A 140 -21.03 21.00 -29.12
C ARG A 140 -21.89 22.18 -29.58
N TRP A 141 -23.20 21.99 -29.68
CA TRP A 141 -24.15 23.03 -30.07
C TRP A 141 -24.21 24.17 -29.05
N ILE A 142 -24.22 23.84 -27.75
CA ILE A 142 -24.22 24.83 -26.66
C ILE A 142 -22.91 25.65 -26.67
N LEU A 143 -21.76 24.98 -26.82
CA LEU A 143 -20.46 25.65 -26.91
C LEU A 143 -20.40 26.61 -28.11
N LYS A 144 -20.93 26.20 -29.28
CA LYS A 144 -21.02 27.08 -30.45
C LYS A 144 -21.90 28.30 -30.19
N ARG A 145 -23.07 28.11 -29.57
CA ARG A 145 -23.97 29.22 -29.23
C ARG A 145 -23.33 30.20 -28.24
N LEU A 146 -22.58 29.69 -27.27
CA LEU A 146 -21.81 30.51 -26.36
C LEU A 146 -20.71 31.30 -27.10
N ARG A 147 -19.98 30.66 -28.01
CA ARG A 147 -18.98 31.31 -28.88
C ARG A 147 -19.58 32.46 -29.68
N ASP A 148 -20.70 32.22 -30.36
CA ASP A 148 -21.39 33.23 -31.18
C ASP A 148 -21.88 34.41 -30.34
N ALA A 149 -22.38 34.14 -29.13
CA ALA A 149 -22.81 35.17 -28.19
C ALA A 149 -21.63 36.05 -27.71
N VAL A 150 -20.48 35.44 -27.40
CA VAL A 150 -19.25 36.13 -26.99
C VAL A 150 -18.70 37.00 -28.13
N VAL A 151 -18.66 36.48 -29.36
CA VAL A 151 -18.25 37.23 -30.55
C VAL A 151 -19.17 38.42 -30.81
N LYS A 152 -20.48 38.25 -30.65
CA LYS A 152 -21.47 39.34 -30.82
C LYS A 152 -21.31 40.44 -29.76
N HIS A 153 -20.92 40.09 -28.53
CA HIS A 153 -20.69 41.03 -27.43
C HIS A 153 -19.37 41.81 -27.55
N LYS A 154 -18.44 41.38 -28.43
CA LYS A 154 -17.13 42.01 -28.70
C LYS A 154 -17.22 43.34 -29.49
N LYS A 155 -18.42 43.82 -29.87
CA LYS A 155 -18.58 45.10 -30.59
C LYS A 155 -18.07 46.28 -29.74
N ARG A 156 -17.08 47.00 -30.29
CA ARG A 156 -16.29 48.06 -29.66
C ARG A 156 -17.15 49.30 -29.33
N TYR A 157 -17.05 49.80 -28.10
CA TYR A 157 -17.27 51.22 -27.79
C TYR A 157 -15.91 51.93 -27.78
N ALA A 158 -15.76 53.08 -28.42
CA ALA A 158 -14.52 53.86 -28.32
C ALA A 158 -14.46 54.53 -26.94
N ALA A 159 -13.51 54.18 -26.08
CA ALA A 159 -13.23 54.95 -24.87
C ALA A 159 -12.07 55.91 -25.11
N LEU A 160 -12.37 57.20 -25.04
CA LEU A 160 -11.39 58.27 -24.85
C LEU A 160 -10.72 58.10 -23.48
N VAL A 161 -9.38 58.14 -23.45
CA VAL A 161 -8.60 58.17 -22.20
C VAL A 161 -7.97 59.56 -22.07
N PRO A 162 -8.17 60.29 -20.95
CA PRO A 162 -7.47 61.55 -20.69
C PRO A 162 -5.97 61.31 -20.45
N SER A 163 -5.10 62.16 -21.00
CA SER A 163 -3.63 61.99 -21.01
C SER A 163 -2.92 62.24 -19.66
N GLY A 164 -3.65 62.41 -18.56
CA GLY A 164 -3.10 62.96 -17.30
C GLY A 164 -2.98 62.01 -16.10
N LYS A 165 -3.31 60.71 -16.21
CA LYS A 165 -3.20 59.77 -15.09
C LYS A 165 -2.51 58.48 -15.50
N GLY A 166 -1.25 58.33 -15.08
CA GLY A 166 -0.54 57.05 -15.14
C GLY A 166 -1.23 56.02 -14.24
N ALA A 167 -1.65 54.91 -14.83
CA ALA A 167 -2.15 53.76 -14.08
C ALA A 167 -0.94 52.93 -13.61
N ASP A 168 -0.60 53.06 -12.33
CA ASP A 168 0.33 52.16 -11.65
C ASP A 168 -0.37 50.80 -11.46
N HIS A 169 0.08 49.78 -12.18
CA HIS A 169 -0.47 48.43 -12.12
C HIS A 169 0.37 47.59 -11.14
N LYS A 170 0.11 47.74 -9.83
CA LYS A 170 0.58 46.76 -8.84
C LYS A 170 -0.23 45.48 -8.98
N LYS A 171 0.44 44.45 -9.49
CA LYS A 171 -0.07 43.07 -9.59
C LYS A 171 -0.11 42.46 -8.18
N ASN A 172 -1.19 42.68 -7.43
CA ASN A 172 -1.48 41.87 -6.25
C ASN A 172 -1.99 40.50 -6.72
N ASN A 173 -1.08 39.53 -6.81
CA ASN A 173 -1.48 38.15 -6.64
C ASN A 173 -1.89 38.03 -5.16
N PRO A 174 -3.11 37.60 -4.81
CA PRO A 174 -3.40 37.27 -3.42
C PRO A 174 -2.54 36.05 -3.06
N GLY A 175 -1.40 36.30 -2.42
CA GLY A 175 -0.74 35.29 -1.62
C GLY A 175 -1.74 34.85 -0.56
N HIS A 176 -1.83 33.54 -0.34
CA HIS A 176 -2.59 33.01 0.78
C HIS A 176 -2.09 33.67 2.05
N GLU A 177 -2.95 34.45 2.70
CA GLU A 177 -2.68 34.94 4.04
C GLU A 177 -2.54 33.72 4.96
N LEU A 178 -1.33 33.48 5.47
CA LEU A 178 -1.14 32.64 6.65
C LEU A 178 -1.69 33.42 7.84
N GLY A 179 -3.00 33.34 8.04
CA GLY A 179 -3.63 33.87 9.24
C GLY A 179 -3.09 33.16 10.47
N THR A 180 -2.54 33.92 11.42
CA THR A 180 -2.23 33.42 12.76
C THR A 180 -3.53 32.98 13.42
N THR A 181 -3.79 31.68 13.43
CA THR A 181 -4.97 31.10 14.07
C THR A 181 -4.58 30.72 15.50
N SER A 182 -5.15 31.39 16.51
CA SER A 182 -4.78 31.17 17.93
C SER A 182 -5.26 29.82 18.49
N ARG A 183 -6.09 29.08 17.75
CA ARG A 183 -6.54 27.72 18.07
C ARG A 183 -6.52 26.86 16.83
N GLN A 184 -5.52 25.99 16.74
CA GLN A 184 -5.54 24.84 15.85
C GLN A 184 -6.17 23.66 16.60
N SER A 185 -6.89 22.80 15.88
CA SER A 185 -7.31 21.52 16.46
C SER A 185 -6.07 20.71 16.82
N PRO A 186 -6.06 19.98 17.96
CA PRO A 186 -4.94 19.11 18.31
C PRO A 186 -4.64 18.14 17.18
N ALA A 187 -3.36 17.93 16.89
CA ALA A 187 -2.95 16.94 15.91
C ALA A 187 -3.39 15.55 16.37
N LYS A 188 -3.98 14.77 15.46
CA LYS A 188 -4.50 13.42 15.73
C LYS A 188 -3.55 12.30 15.28
N GLY A 189 -2.41 12.65 14.67
CA GLY A 189 -1.44 11.68 14.16
C GLY A 189 -0.19 12.34 13.61
N ASN A 190 0.86 11.53 13.44
CA ASN A 190 2.15 11.98 12.89
C ASN A 190 2.10 12.01 11.37
N ALA A 191 2.73 13.02 10.78
CA ALA A 191 2.97 13.06 9.35
C ALA A 191 3.97 11.96 8.93
N ASN A 192 3.86 11.51 7.68
CA ASN A 192 4.86 10.65 7.07
C ASN A 192 6.17 11.47 6.84
N PRO A 193 7.30 11.08 7.45
CA PRO A 193 8.55 11.85 7.40
C PRO A 193 9.15 11.95 5.98
N CYS A 194 8.90 10.97 5.11
CA CYS A 194 9.49 10.93 3.76
C CYS A 194 8.65 11.64 2.68
N LYS A 195 7.38 11.98 2.95
CA LYS A 195 6.48 12.53 1.93
C LYS A 195 6.52 14.07 1.85
N LEU A 196 6.94 14.74 2.92
CA LEU A 196 6.92 16.21 3.06
C LEU A 196 8.29 16.74 3.55
N CYS A 197 9.38 16.21 3.02
CA CYS A 197 10.77 16.34 3.50
C CYS A 197 11.34 17.74 3.88
N PRO A 198 10.75 18.93 3.62
CA PRO A 198 11.28 20.15 4.26
C PRO A 198 10.76 20.43 5.68
N ALA A 199 9.66 19.82 6.16
CA ALA A 199 9.10 20.14 7.49
C ALA A 199 9.50 19.08 8.53
N LYS A 200 10.37 19.45 9.49
CA LYS A 200 10.71 18.58 10.64
C LYS A 200 9.48 18.41 11.54
N GLY A 201 8.87 17.23 11.50
CA GLY A 201 7.70 16.86 12.32
C GLY A 201 8.03 16.45 13.77
N GLY A 202 9.26 16.70 14.22
CA GLY A 202 9.77 16.33 15.53
C GLY A 202 11.05 17.06 15.90
N THR A 203 11.51 16.81 17.12
CA THR A 203 12.76 17.31 17.70
C THR A 203 14.00 16.78 16.97
N ALA A 204 15.19 17.21 17.40
CA ALA A 204 16.45 16.74 16.82
C ALA A 204 16.74 15.26 17.12
N HIS A 205 16.25 14.74 18.26
CA HIS A 205 16.52 13.37 18.70
C HIS A 205 15.29 12.43 18.72
N SER A 206 14.21 12.82 18.02
CA SER A 206 13.13 11.96 17.50
C SER A 206 11.76 11.97 18.21
N ILE A 207 11.50 12.92 19.09
CA ILE A 207 10.15 13.17 19.63
C ILE A 207 9.27 13.89 18.59
N SER A 208 8.12 13.32 18.27
CA SER A 208 7.15 13.98 17.39
C SER A 208 6.45 15.16 18.06
N PHE A 209 6.43 16.32 17.39
CA PHE A 209 5.70 17.51 17.86
C PHE A 209 4.17 17.33 17.85
N ALA A 210 3.65 16.43 17.01
CA ALA A 210 2.22 16.22 16.88
C ALA A 210 1.64 15.40 18.05
N THR A 211 2.38 14.39 18.51
CA THR A 211 1.84 13.37 19.44
C THR A 211 2.69 13.14 20.68
N GLY A 212 3.93 13.61 20.70
CA GLY A 212 4.93 13.23 21.71
C GLY A 212 5.37 11.77 21.58
N ALA A 213 5.14 11.12 20.43
CA ALA A 213 5.69 9.79 20.18
C ALA A 213 7.21 9.89 19.97
N GLU A 214 7.97 9.12 20.74
CA GLU A 214 9.40 8.91 20.51
C GLU A 214 9.57 7.79 19.48
N THR A 215 10.46 7.97 18.50
CA THR A 215 10.69 6.96 17.45
C THR A 215 12.13 6.97 16.95
N PHE A 216 12.85 5.87 17.15
CA PHE A 216 14.21 5.71 16.62
C PHE A 216 14.37 4.34 15.96
N THR A 217 15.32 4.25 15.03
CA THR A 217 15.58 3.04 14.24
C THR A 217 17.04 2.66 14.30
N HIS A 218 17.31 1.37 14.49
CA HIS A 218 18.64 0.79 14.50
C HIS A 218 18.71 -0.33 13.46
N THR A 219 19.73 -0.31 12.61
CA THR A 219 19.99 -1.38 11.63
C THR A 219 21.02 -2.34 12.20
N ASP A 220 20.67 -3.61 12.37
CA ASP A 220 21.56 -4.61 12.96
C ASP A 220 22.44 -5.29 11.90
N PHE A 221 21.90 -5.56 10.71
CA PHE A 221 22.65 -6.10 9.59
C PHE A 221 21.94 -5.84 8.26
N VAL A 222 22.69 -5.97 7.17
CA VAL A 222 22.17 -6.00 5.80
C VAL A 222 22.77 -7.20 5.09
N LEU A 223 21.92 -8.08 4.54
CA LEU A 223 22.37 -9.09 3.58
C LEU A 223 22.16 -8.55 2.17
N ASP A 224 23.26 -8.46 1.43
CA ASP A 224 23.27 -8.01 0.05
C ASP A 224 22.49 -8.97 -0.85
N ALA A 225 21.50 -8.42 -1.54
CA ALA A 225 20.71 -9.06 -2.56
C ALA A 225 20.03 -7.96 -3.41
N PRO A 226 19.49 -8.28 -4.61
CA PRO A 226 18.75 -7.31 -5.41
C PRO A 226 17.61 -6.63 -4.64
N LEU A 227 16.93 -7.41 -3.81
CA LEU A 227 16.13 -6.90 -2.70
C LEU A 227 16.84 -7.26 -1.39
N PRO A 228 17.57 -6.31 -0.76
CA PRO A 228 18.36 -6.59 0.43
C PRO A 228 17.50 -7.06 1.60
N ILE A 229 18.05 -7.95 2.42
CA ILE A 229 17.48 -8.23 3.74
C ILE A 229 18.08 -7.22 4.71
N GLU A 230 17.43 -6.06 4.84
CA GLU A 230 17.78 -5.04 5.83
C GLU A 230 17.01 -5.32 7.13
N TRP A 231 17.71 -5.88 8.12
CA TRP A 231 17.12 -6.07 9.44
C TRP A 231 17.32 -4.83 10.28
N ARG A 232 16.27 -4.01 10.32
CA ARG A 232 16.18 -2.83 11.18
C ARG A 232 15.08 -2.97 12.21
N ARG A 233 15.33 -2.42 13.39
CA ARG A 233 14.44 -2.39 14.54
C ARG A 233 14.00 -0.95 14.74
N THR A 234 12.71 -0.70 14.68
CA THR A 234 12.12 0.61 14.96
C THR A 234 11.37 0.52 16.28
N TYR A 235 11.80 1.34 17.25
CA TYR A 235 11.04 1.54 18.48
C TYR A 235 10.06 2.68 18.28
N ARG A 236 8.86 2.56 18.83
CA ARG A 236 7.91 3.68 18.88
C ARG A 236 7.11 3.66 20.18
N SER A 237 7.20 4.73 20.97
CA SER A 237 6.59 4.75 22.31
C SER A 237 5.07 4.55 22.33
N GLN A 238 4.37 4.90 21.24
CA GLN A 238 2.91 4.75 21.12
C GLN A 238 2.47 3.44 20.43
N LEU A 239 3.39 2.53 20.11
CA LEU A 239 3.08 1.27 19.44
C LEU A 239 2.64 0.19 20.44
N THR A 240 1.59 0.46 21.21
CA THR A 240 1.09 -0.48 22.23
C THR A 240 0.54 -1.76 21.63
N ALA A 241 0.18 -1.76 20.34
CA ALA A 241 -0.21 -2.94 19.57
C ALA A 241 0.96 -3.94 19.33
N TYR A 242 2.15 -3.63 19.86
CA TYR A 242 3.30 -4.53 19.85
C TYR A 242 3.86 -4.71 21.27
N ASP A 243 3.07 -4.49 22.33
CA ASP A 243 3.52 -4.78 23.70
C ASP A 243 3.85 -6.29 23.85
N HIS A 244 3.21 -7.15 23.04
CA HIS A 244 3.52 -8.59 22.92
C HIS A 244 4.24 -8.97 21.60
N GLY A 245 5.01 -8.04 21.02
CA GLY A 245 5.78 -8.25 19.80
C GLY A 245 6.93 -9.25 19.96
N HIS A 246 7.29 -9.94 18.87
CA HIS A 246 8.35 -10.97 18.87
C HIS A 246 9.76 -10.42 19.15
N LEU A 247 9.99 -9.12 18.93
CA LEU A 247 11.27 -8.47 19.20
C LEU A 247 11.32 -7.84 20.60
N GLY A 248 10.19 -7.77 21.30
CA GLY A 248 10.00 -7.06 22.56
C GLY A 248 8.97 -5.94 22.42
N ALA A 249 8.52 -5.40 23.55
CA ALA A 249 7.43 -4.44 23.59
C ALA A 249 7.72 -3.19 22.74
N ARG A 250 6.77 -2.83 21.86
CA ARG A 250 6.78 -1.62 21.01
C ARG A 250 7.94 -1.52 20.01
N TRP A 251 8.55 -2.66 19.72
CA TRP A 251 9.53 -2.81 18.65
C TRP A 251 8.87 -3.46 17.42
N LEU A 252 9.22 -2.95 16.24
CA LEU A 252 8.86 -3.57 14.98
C LEU A 252 10.07 -3.68 14.03
N THR A 253 9.90 -4.49 13.01
CA THR A 253 10.81 -4.61 11.86
C THR A 253 10.00 -4.45 10.57
N PRO A 254 10.64 -4.24 9.41
CA PRO A 254 9.95 -4.31 8.11
C PRO A 254 9.22 -5.64 7.87
N TYR A 255 9.61 -6.70 8.57
CA TYR A 255 9.09 -8.06 8.42
C TYR A 255 7.99 -8.41 9.42
N SER A 256 7.72 -7.52 10.37
CA SER A 256 6.69 -7.73 11.38
C SER A 256 5.44 -6.89 11.15
N THR A 257 5.31 -6.20 10.00
CA THR A 257 4.09 -5.47 9.66
C THR A 257 2.91 -6.45 9.59
N ARG A 258 1.73 -5.96 9.94
CA ARG A 258 0.51 -6.77 9.96
C ARG A 258 -0.73 -5.90 9.84
N ILE A 259 -1.86 -6.55 9.56
CA ILE A 259 -3.17 -5.88 9.45
C ILE A 259 -4.17 -6.59 10.35
N ASP A 260 -4.55 -5.93 11.43
CA ASP A 260 -5.47 -6.47 12.43
C ASP A 260 -6.92 -6.37 11.93
N VAL A 261 -7.70 -7.44 12.08
CA VAL A 261 -9.12 -7.45 11.70
C VAL A 261 -9.95 -6.91 12.86
N VAL A 262 -10.54 -5.73 12.66
CA VAL A 262 -11.29 -5.04 13.71
C VAL A 262 -12.79 -5.29 13.59
N GLY A 263 -13.39 -5.82 14.66
CA GLY A 263 -14.83 -5.95 14.81
C GLY A 263 -15.24 -6.96 15.88
N GLN A 264 -16.37 -6.74 16.54
CA GLN A 264 -16.97 -7.69 17.47
C GLN A 264 -17.94 -8.59 16.69
N GLY A 265 -17.54 -9.84 16.45
CA GLY A 265 -18.35 -10.83 15.72
C GLY A 265 -18.26 -10.71 14.18
N LYS A 266 -18.47 -9.52 13.61
CA LYS A 266 -18.31 -9.28 12.17
C LYS A 266 -17.16 -8.30 11.90
N PRO A 267 -16.28 -8.56 10.92
CA PRO A 267 -15.26 -7.62 10.49
C PRO A 267 -15.88 -6.29 10.02
N THR A 268 -15.34 -5.19 10.52
CA THR A 268 -15.80 -3.81 10.20
C THR A 268 -14.71 -2.94 9.62
N ALA A 269 -13.46 -3.21 9.98
CA ALA A 269 -12.31 -2.45 9.51
C ALA A 269 -11.04 -3.30 9.50
N LEU A 270 -10.04 -2.80 8.79
CA LEU A 270 -8.67 -3.28 8.76
C LEU A 270 -7.79 -2.24 9.45
N LEU A 271 -6.88 -2.66 10.33
CA LEU A 271 -5.93 -1.77 10.98
C LEU A 271 -4.51 -2.18 10.59
N TYR A 272 -3.94 -1.45 9.64
CA TYR A 272 -2.59 -1.70 9.13
C TYR A 272 -1.54 -1.05 10.04
N HIS A 273 -0.61 -1.86 10.57
CA HIS A 273 0.56 -1.39 11.32
C HIS A 273 1.77 -1.32 10.38
N ALA A 274 2.15 -0.10 9.99
CA ALA A 274 3.18 0.15 9.00
C ALA A 274 4.61 0.06 9.57
N THR A 275 5.61 -0.09 8.69
CA THR A 275 7.04 -0.18 9.06
C THR A 275 7.60 1.07 9.77
N ASP A 276 6.88 2.20 9.78
CA ASP A 276 7.24 3.42 10.51
C ASP A 276 6.57 3.49 11.91
N GLY A 277 5.89 2.41 12.30
CA GLY A 277 5.15 2.27 13.55
C GLY A 277 3.82 3.04 13.59
N ARG A 278 3.41 3.74 12.51
CA ARG A 278 2.07 4.32 12.44
C ARG A 278 1.04 3.25 12.12
N SER A 279 -0.18 3.50 12.57
CA SER A 279 -1.31 2.60 12.32
C SER A 279 -2.36 3.31 11.45
N HIS A 280 -2.81 2.64 10.42
CA HIS A 280 -3.74 3.17 9.43
C HIS A 280 -5.02 2.34 9.41
N ARG A 281 -6.16 3.01 9.65
CA ARG A 281 -7.46 2.36 9.67
C ARG A 281 -8.11 2.45 8.30
N TYR A 282 -8.48 1.30 7.75
CA TYR A 282 -9.15 1.15 6.46
C TYR A 282 -10.50 0.44 6.61
N PRO A 283 -11.45 0.65 5.68
CA PRO A 283 -12.70 -0.10 5.69
C PRO A 283 -12.45 -1.60 5.47
N TRP A 284 -13.32 -2.45 6.02
CA TRP A 284 -13.32 -3.86 5.65
C TRP A 284 -13.64 -4.04 4.17
N LEU A 285 -12.90 -4.91 3.49
CA LEU A 285 -13.02 -5.14 2.06
C LEU A 285 -13.73 -6.47 1.77
N ALA A 286 -14.69 -6.45 0.85
CA ALA A 286 -15.17 -7.66 0.19
C ALA A 286 -14.07 -8.26 -0.69
N ILE A 287 -14.16 -9.56 -1.00
CA ILE A 287 -13.23 -10.20 -1.93
C ILE A 287 -13.35 -9.53 -3.30
N GLY A 288 -12.23 -9.19 -3.91
CA GLY A 288 -12.12 -8.41 -5.15
C GLY A 288 -12.20 -6.89 -4.97
N GLN A 289 -12.57 -6.40 -3.79
CA GLN A 289 -12.67 -4.97 -3.52
C GLN A 289 -11.27 -4.36 -3.28
N ARG A 290 -11.12 -3.11 -3.72
CA ARG A 290 -9.95 -2.28 -3.47
C ARG A 290 -10.30 -0.98 -2.75
N HIS A 291 -9.35 -0.44 -1.98
CA HIS A 291 -9.44 0.87 -1.34
C HIS A 291 -8.11 1.62 -1.51
N HIS A 292 -8.18 2.85 -1.98
CA HIS A 292 -7.00 3.71 -2.17
C HIS A 292 -6.95 4.80 -1.11
N ASP A 293 -5.84 4.86 -0.38
CA ASP A 293 -5.47 5.94 0.51
C ASP A 293 -4.53 6.91 -0.24
N PRO A 294 -5.01 8.09 -0.67
CA PRO A 294 -4.18 9.06 -1.38
C PRO A 294 -3.17 9.78 -0.46
N VAL A 295 -3.43 9.80 0.86
CA VAL A 295 -2.58 10.46 1.86
C VAL A 295 -1.34 9.61 2.12
N GLU A 296 -1.49 8.30 2.22
CA GLU A 296 -0.33 7.40 2.34
C GLU A 296 0.17 6.87 1.00
N GLN A 297 -0.60 7.06 -0.10
CA GLN A 297 -0.34 6.41 -1.38
C GLN A 297 -0.26 4.88 -1.24
N ILE A 298 -1.28 4.30 -0.61
CA ILE A 298 -1.41 2.86 -0.41
C ILE A 298 -2.71 2.42 -1.06
N THR A 299 -2.68 1.33 -1.83
CA THR A 299 -3.87 0.70 -2.38
C THR A 299 -4.00 -0.71 -1.81
N LEU A 300 -5.05 -0.92 -1.01
CA LEU A 300 -5.37 -2.21 -0.42
C LEU A 300 -6.29 -2.96 -1.38
N THR A 301 -5.99 -4.23 -1.67
CA THR A 301 -6.84 -5.11 -2.47
C THR A 301 -7.01 -6.43 -1.74
N ARG A 302 -8.25 -6.81 -1.44
CA ARG A 302 -8.53 -8.13 -0.86
C ARG A 302 -8.75 -9.14 -1.98
N ILE A 303 -7.78 -10.01 -2.22
CA ILE A 303 -7.75 -10.87 -3.40
C ILE A 303 -8.53 -12.16 -3.20
N SER A 304 -8.52 -12.70 -1.99
CA SER A 304 -9.24 -13.91 -1.63
C SER A 304 -9.77 -13.82 -0.20
N ALA A 305 -10.38 -14.89 0.28
CA ALA A 305 -10.76 -15.00 1.69
C ALA A 305 -9.55 -14.83 2.60
N THR A 306 -8.38 -15.32 2.17
CA THR A 306 -7.15 -15.41 2.95
C THR A 306 -6.05 -14.45 2.54
N LEU A 307 -6.13 -13.76 1.40
CA LEU A 307 -5.03 -12.93 0.90
C LEU A 307 -5.43 -11.46 0.74
N LEU A 308 -4.54 -10.58 1.18
CA LEU A 308 -4.66 -9.14 1.03
C LEU A 308 -3.33 -8.55 0.53
N ILE A 309 -3.40 -7.63 -0.43
CA ILE A 309 -2.24 -6.95 -1.00
C ILE A 309 -2.29 -5.47 -0.69
N LEU A 310 -1.14 -4.89 -0.34
CA LEU A 310 -0.88 -3.46 -0.30
C LEU A 310 0.08 -3.08 -1.42
N ASP A 311 -0.38 -2.27 -2.36
CA ASP A 311 0.44 -1.63 -3.38
C ASP A 311 0.80 -0.21 -2.93
N PHE A 312 2.09 0.10 -2.87
CA PHE A 312 2.58 1.40 -2.41
C PHE A 312 2.95 2.29 -3.60
N GLY A 313 2.78 3.60 -3.41
CA GLY A 313 2.96 4.61 -4.43
C GLY A 313 1.66 5.00 -5.13
N LYS A 314 1.79 5.87 -6.12
CA LYS A 314 0.63 6.31 -6.91
C LYS A 314 0.06 5.12 -7.68
N PRO A 315 -1.28 4.98 -7.79
CA PRO A 315 -1.88 3.97 -8.64
C PRO A 315 -1.32 4.09 -10.06
N LEU A 316 -0.83 2.96 -10.57
CA LEU A 316 -0.34 2.86 -11.95
C LEU A 316 -1.48 2.38 -12.87
N PRO A 317 -1.35 2.56 -14.20
CA PRO A 317 -2.26 1.98 -15.17
C PRO A 317 -2.44 0.46 -14.97
N GLU A 318 -3.59 -0.05 -15.40
CA GLU A 318 -3.90 -1.47 -15.25
C GLU A 318 -2.87 -2.35 -15.98
N GLY A 319 -2.35 -3.37 -15.28
CA GLY A 319 -1.29 -4.25 -15.78
C GLY A 319 0.13 -3.85 -15.38
N GLU A 320 0.35 -2.62 -14.89
CA GLU A 320 1.66 -2.22 -14.38
C GLU A 320 1.88 -2.67 -12.93
N ALA A 321 3.07 -3.20 -12.66
CA ALA A 321 3.46 -3.62 -11.31
C ALA A 321 3.77 -2.39 -10.44
N SER A 322 3.22 -2.36 -9.23
CA SER A 322 3.58 -1.37 -8.21
C SER A 322 5.09 -1.38 -7.97
N PRO A 323 5.72 -0.22 -7.70
CA PRO A 323 7.14 -0.18 -7.35
C PRO A 323 7.46 -0.97 -6.08
N TRP A 324 6.48 -1.10 -5.18
CA TRP A 324 6.61 -1.85 -3.94
C TRP A 324 5.26 -2.47 -3.55
N ARG A 325 5.25 -3.79 -3.41
CA ARG A 325 4.06 -4.56 -3.07
C ARG A 325 4.31 -5.46 -1.87
N GLU A 326 3.35 -5.45 -0.96
CA GLU A 326 3.32 -6.33 0.20
C GLU A 326 2.12 -7.27 0.10
N THR A 327 2.36 -8.55 0.33
CA THR A 327 1.31 -9.58 0.35
C THR A 327 1.16 -10.14 1.75
N TYR A 328 -0.07 -10.19 2.22
CA TYR A 328 -0.42 -10.65 3.55
C TYR A 328 -1.40 -11.83 3.48
N GLU A 329 -1.28 -12.75 4.44
CA GLU A 329 -2.19 -13.88 4.61
C GLU A 329 -2.96 -13.82 5.93
N LEU A 330 -4.25 -14.15 5.90
CA LEU A 330 -5.13 -14.21 7.05
C LEU A 330 -4.82 -15.44 7.89
N THR A 331 -4.67 -15.23 9.20
CA THR A 331 -4.46 -16.29 10.19
C THR A 331 -5.25 -15.97 11.46
N ASP A 332 -5.56 -17.02 12.23
CA ASP A 332 -6.12 -16.87 13.57
C ASP A 332 -5.07 -16.25 14.51
N THR A 333 -5.54 -15.35 15.36
CA THR A 333 -4.76 -14.80 16.46
C THR A 333 -4.90 -15.71 17.68
N VAL A 334 -3.77 -16.05 18.32
CA VAL A 334 -3.80 -16.80 19.59
C VAL A 334 -4.59 -16.06 20.66
N ARG A 335 -5.26 -16.83 21.53
CA ARG A 335 -6.15 -16.30 22.57
C ARG A 335 -5.50 -15.21 23.44
N ALA A 336 -4.22 -15.36 23.75
CA ALA A 336 -3.46 -14.41 24.57
C ALA A 336 -3.37 -13.01 23.93
N LYS A 337 -3.36 -12.92 22.59
CA LYS A 337 -3.22 -11.65 21.85
C LYS A 337 -4.53 -11.16 21.23
N ALA A 338 -5.60 -11.96 21.26
CA ALA A 338 -6.85 -11.65 20.59
C ALA A 338 -7.56 -10.39 21.10
N ALA A 339 -7.31 -9.98 22.35
CA ALA A 339 -7.85 -8.73 22.91
C ALA A 339 -7.20 -7.48 22.27
N GLU A 340 -5.93 -7.60 21.88
CA GLU A 340 -5.12 -6.53 21.30
C GLU A 340 -5.23 -6.52 19.77
N MET A 341 -5.08 -7.69 19.13
CA MET A 341 -4.96 -7.84 17.67
C MET A 341 -6.28 -8.19 16.97
N GLY A 342 -7.35 -8.47 17.73
CA GLY A 342 -8.54 -9.12 17.21
C GLY A 342 -8.36 -10.64 17.03
N LYS A 343 -9.43 -11.33 16.67
CA LYS A 343 -9.44 -12.81 16.56
C LYS A 343 -8.65 -13.34 15.37
N GLU A 344 -8.52 -12.53 14.33
CA GLU A 344 -7.80 -12.85 13.11
C GLU A 344 -6.97 -11.62 12.73
N HIS A 345 -5.84 -11.84 12.07
CA HIS A 345 -5.02 -10.78 11.50
C HIS A 345 -4.39 -11.27 10.20
N PHE A 346 -4.04 -10.33 9.32
CA PHE A 346 -3.23 -10.63 8.16
C PHE A 346 -1.75 -10.42 8.50
N ARG A 347 -0.93 -11.47 8.38
CA ARG A 347 0.52 -11.42 8.56
C ARG A 347 1.24 -11.29 7.22
N LEU A 348 2.36 -10.59 7.17
CA LEU A 348 3.15 -10.41 5.95
C LEU A 348 3.75 -11.75 5.50
N ILE A 349 3.68 -12.07 4.21
CA ILE A 349 4.27 -13.30 3.65
C ILE A 349 5.23 -13.05 2.49
N ALA A 350 5.09 -11.91 1.80
CA ALA A 350 5.99 -11.56 0.72
C ALA A 350 6.08 -10.05 0.46
N LEU A 351 7.25 -9.61 0.02
CA LEU A 351 7.57 -8.27 -0.45
C LEU A 351 8.05 -8.37 -1.89
N PHE A 352 7.60 -7.49 -2.78
CA PHE A 352 7.99 -7.45 -4.18
C PHE A 352 8.43 -6.04 -4.58
N ALA A 353 9.56 -5.95 -5.27
CA ALA A 353 10.05 -4.75 -5.92
C ALA A 353 9.75 -4.78 -7.43
N ARG A 354 9.83 -3.61 -8.07
CA ARG A 354 9.49 -3.42 -9.50
C ARG A 354 10.29 -4.30 -10.48
N ASP A 355 11.51 -4.66 -10.12
CA ASP A 355 12.45 -5.42 -10.95
C ASP A 355 12.25 -6.95 -10.86
N GLY A 356 11.23 -7.41 -10.13
CA GLY A 356 10.97 -8.83 -9.92
C GLY A 356 11.73 -9.42 -8.73
N ALA A 357 12.57 -8.65 -8.05
CA ALA A 357 13.18 -9.09 -6.80
C ALA A 357 12.12 -9.20 -5.71
N ALA A 358 12.22 -10.25 -4.90
CA ALA A 358 11.22 -10.56 -3.88
C ALA A 358 11.85 -11.10 -2.60
N LEU A 359 11.22 -10.77 -1.47
CA LEU A 359 11.47 -11.41 -0.19
C LEU A 359 10.26 -12.29 0.14
N GLY A 360 10.49 -13.56 0.46
CA GLY A 360 9.49 -14.45 1.03
C GLY A 360 9.73 -14.65 2.52
N LEU A 361 8.66 -14.65 3.30
CA LEU A 361 8.69 -14.90 4.74
C LEU A 361 8.08 -16.28 5.04
N ARG A 362 8.71 -17.04 5.94
CA ARG A 362 8.19 -18.34 6.43
C ARG A 362 7.88 -18.26 7.92
N TYR A 363 6.95 -19.11 8.35
CA TYR A 363 6.44 -19.14 9.72
C TYR A 363 6.37 -20.58 10.24
N ASP A 364 7.49 -21.29 10.17
CA ASP A 364 7.53 -22.73 10.51
C ASP A 364 7.68 -23.01 12.00
N HIS A 365 8.08 -22.00 12.79
CA HIS A 365 8.15 -22.12 14.24
C HIS A 365 6.75 -21.96 14.83
N VAL A 366 6.26 -22.99 15.54
CA VAL A 366 5.00 -22.92 16.28
C VAL A 366 5.28 -22.91 17.77
N VAL A 367 4.99 -21.80 18.44
CA VAL A 367 5.21 -21.61 19.88
C VAL A 367 3.88 -21.21 20.52
N ALA A 368 3.45 -21.94 21.55
CA ALA A 368 2.16 -21.72 22.22
C ALA A 368 0.94 -21.62 21.27
N GLY A 369 0.98 -22.33 20.13
CA GLY A 369 -0.06 -22.31 19.10
C GLY A 369 0.01 -21.15 18.12
N GLU A 370 1.02 -20.27 18.23
CA GLU A 370 1.29 -19.19 17.29
C GLU A 370 2.41 -19.59 16.33
N ALA A 371 2.20 -19.40 15.03
CA ALA A 371 3.23 -19.56 14.02
C ALA A 371 4.01 -18.25 13.85
N VAL A 372 5.28 -18.24 14.24
CA VAL A 372 6.16 -17.05 14.30
C VAL A 372 7.21 -17.07 13.19
N LEU A 373 7.72 -15.89 12.82
CA LEU A 373 8.66 -15.73 11.70
C LEU A 373 9.88 -16.63 11.89
N SER A 374 10.10 -17.54 10.93
CA SER A 374 11.22 -18.49 10.90
C SER A 374 12.30 -18.09 9.90
N ASP A 375 11.91 -17.62 8.72
CA ASP A 375 12.86 -17.33 7.65
C ASP A 375 12.48 -16.10 6.84
N ILE A 376 13.49 -15.40 6.37
CA ILE A 376 13.42 -14.32 5.38
C ILE A 376 14.33 -14.73 4.24
N ILE A 377 13.75 -14.87 3.04
CA ILE A 377 14.45 -15.41 1.88
C ILE A 377 14.37 -14.40 0.76
N SER A 378 15.53 -13.83 0.38
CA SER A 378 15.66 -13.00 -0.81
C SER A 378 15.91 -13.85 -2.04
N LYS A 379 15.14 -13.58 -3.09
CA LYS A 379 15.28 -14.26 -4.38
C LYS A 379 15.42 -13.24 -5.49
N GLN A 380 16.29 -13.60 -6.43
CA GLN A 380 16.31 -13.06 -7.77
C GLN A 380 15.94 -14.19 -8.71
N ASP A 381 14.79 -14.06 -9.36
CA ASP A 381 14.18 -15.14 -10.12
C ASP A 381 14.04 -16.43 -9.27
N GLU A 382 14.89 -17.43 -9.50
CA GLU A 382 14.85 -18.74 -8.82
C GLU A 382 15.99 -19.00 -7.87
N THR A 383 16.97 -18.11 -7.84
CA THR A 383 18.15 -18.26 -7.00
C THR A 383 17.86 -17.61 -5.67
N ILE A 384 18.05 -18.35 -4.59
CA ILE A 384 18.14 -17.75 -3.26
C ILE A 384 19.44 -16.97 -3.23
N VAL A 385 19.33 -15.65 -3.11
CA VAL A 385 20.49 -14.75 -3.07
C VAL A 385 20.90 -14.47 -1.64
N ALA A 386 19.93 -14.36 -0.73
CA ALA A 386 20.17 -14.23 0.70
C ALA A 386 19.09 -14.97 1.49
N HIS A 387 19.47 -15.50 2.66
CA HIS A 387 18.56 -16.21 3.55
C HIS A 387 18.97 -15.95 4.99
N ALA A 388 18.05 -15.38 5.76
CA ALA A 388 18.17 -15.24 7.21
C ALA A 388 17.14 -16.13 7.91
N GLY A 389 17.58 -16.94 8.87
CA GLY A 389 16.73 -17.72 9.75
C GLY A 389 16.67 -17.10 11.15
N THR A 390 15.54 -17.20 11.82
CA THR A 390 15.39 -16.76 13.21
C THR A 390 15.66 -17.93 14.17
N GLN A 391 16.19 -17.59 15.33
CA GLN A 391 16.18 -18.46 16.49
C GLN A 391 15.20 -17.84 17.49
N VAL A 392 14.18 -18.60 17.87
CA VAL A 392 13.14 -18.13 18.78
C VAL A 392 13.24 -18.79 20.15
N ASP A 393 12.80 -18.07 21.16
CA ASP A 393 12.57 -18.58 22.49
C ASP A 393 11.44 -19.62 22.48
N ALA A 394 11.67 -20.79 23.07
CA ALA A 394 10.76 -21.93 23.00
C ALA A 394 9.45 -21.72 23.77
N ASP A 395 9.44 -20.84 24.78
CA ASP A 395 8.27 -20.60 25.63
C ASP A 395 7.46 -19.38 25.18
N THR A 396 8.15 -18.33 24.75
CA THR A 396 7.54 -17.02 24.44
C THR A 396 7.45 -16.72 22.94
N GLY A 397 8.21 -17.42 22.10
CA GLY A 397 8.25 -17.16 20.66
C GLY A 397 8.92 -15.83 20.29
N ARG A 398 9.64 -15.19 21.22
CA ARG A 398 10.45 -14.00 20.94
C ARG A 398 11.72 -14.38 20.18
N ILE A 399 12.15 -13.53 19.26
CA ILE A 399 13.37 -13.75 18.48
C ILE A 399 14.56 -13.49 19.40
N ARG A 400 15.40 -14.50 19.60
CA ARG A 400 16.66 -14.42 20.37
C ARG A 400 17.86 -14.15 19.46
N ALA A 401 17.83 -14.61 18.22
CA ALA A 401 18.91 -14.36 17.26
C ALA A 401 18.42 -14.46 15.82
N LEU A 402 19.21 -13.91 14.89
CA LEU A 402 19.12 -14.18 13.47
C LEU A 402 20.44 -14.79 12.99
N TRP A 403 20.33 -15.68 12.01
CA TRP A 403 21.45 -16.40 11.43
C TRP A 403 21.41 -16.34 9.92
N GLU A 404 22.56 -16.16 9.30
CA GLU A 404 22.71 -16.33 7.86
C GLU A 404 22.69 -17.82 7.52
N ILE A 405 21.86 -18.19 6.54
CA ILE A 405 21.79 -19.54 6.01
C ILE A 405 22.31 -19.54 4.58
N ARG A 406 23.28 -20.42 4.29
CA ARG A 406 23.73 -20.70 2.93
C ARG A 406 23.73 -22.19 2.71
N ASP A 407 23.15 -22.64 1.60
CA ASP A 407 23.03 -24.06 1.24
C ASP A 407 22.44 -24.92 2.39
N GLY A 408 21.46 -24.37 3.10
CA GLY A 408 20.78 -25.03 4.22
C GLY A 408 21.61 -25.15 5.52
N LYS A 409 22.76 -24.47 5.61
CA LYS A 409 23.63 -24.47 6.79
C LYS A 409 23.69 -23.08 7.41
N LEU A 410 23.71 -23.03 8.74
CA LEU A 410 23.98 -21.81 9.49
C LEU A 410 25.45 -21.40 9.28
N VAL A 411 25.67 -20.17 8.80
CA VAL A 411 27.00 -19.66 8.43
C VAL A 411 27.56 -18.72 9.49
N ARG A 412 26.77 -17.72 9.89
CA ARG A 412 27.14 -16.74 10.93
C ARG A 412 25.92 -16.17 11.63
N GLN A 413 26.11 -15.71 12.85
CA GLN A 413 25.09 -14.95 13.57
C GLN A 413 25.04 -13.53 13.00
N LEU A 414 23.82 -13.05 12.74
CA LEU A 414 23.55 -11.73 12.18
C LEU A 414 23.05 -10.74 13.23
N ALA A 415 22.36 -11.22 14.24
CA ALA A 415 21.93 -10.42 15.39
C ALA A 415 21.63 -11.31 16.60
N ALA A 416 21.63 -10.72 17.80
CA ALA A 416 21.23 -11.38 19.04
C ALA A 416 20.46 -10.42 19.95
N TYR A 417 19.51 -10.94 20.74
CA TYR A 417 18.63 -10.17 21.59
C TYR A 417 18.44 -10.82 22.95
N ASP A 418 18.46 -9.98 23.98
CA ASP A 418 18.07 -10.37 25.34
C ASP A 418 16.84 -9.58 25.77
N HIS A 419 15.91 -10.28 26.41
CA HIS A 419 14.67 -9.72 26.93
C HIS A 419 14.63 -9.85 28.45
N ASP A 420 13.94 -8.92 29.11
CA ASP A 420 13.63 -9.05 30.53
C ASP A 420 12.36 -9.90 30.76
N GLU A 421 11.97 -10.06 32.02
CA GLU A 421 10.79 -10.84 32.43
C GLU A 421 9.46 -10.23 31.94
N HIS A 422 9.43 -8.93 31.66
CA HIS A 422 8.26 -8.23 31.11
C HIS A 422 8.20 -8.34 29.58
N GLY A 423 9.26 -8.83 28.94
CA GLY A 423 9.36 -8.91 27.49
C GLY A 423 9.91 -7.66 26.82
N ASP A 424 10.54 -6.77 27.58
CA ASP A 424 11.24 -5.61 27.05
C ASP A 424 12.59 -6.02 26.48
N LEU A 425 12.95 -5.49 25.31
CA LEU A 425 14.24 -5.73 24.67
C LEU A 425 15.33 -4.94 25.40
N VAL A 426 16.10 -5.58 26.28
CA VAL A 426 17.10 -4.89 27.13
C VAL A 426 18.49 -4.83 26.52
N ARG A 427 18.82 -5.76 25.62
CA ARG A 427 20.06 -5.75 24.85
C ARG A 427 19.82 -6.22 23.43
N ALA A 428 20.48 -5.56 22.49
CA ALA A 428 20.53 -5.99 21.11
C ALA A 428 21.95 -5.93 20.58
N GLN A 429 22.31 -6.92 19.78
CA GLN A 429 23.63 -7.10 19.21
C GLN A 429 23.54 -7.14 17.68
N ASP A 430 24.44 -6.43 17.02
CA ASP A 430 24.56 -6.41 15.56
C ASP A 430 25.45 -7.56 15.03
N GLU A 431 25.63 -7.63 13.71
CA GLU A 431 26.47 -8.65 13.06
C GLU A 431 27.97 -8.57 13.43
N ASN A 432 28.42 -7.45 13.99
CA ASN A 432 29.79 -7.21 14.43
C ASN A 432 29.96 -7.36 15.95
N ALA A 433 28.95 -7.92 16.62
CA ALA A 433 28.87 -8.05 18.07
C ALA A 433 28.84 -6.73 18.85
N ALA A 434 28.64 -5.58 18.19
CA ALA A 434 28.43 -4.31 18.85
C ALA A 434 26.99 -4.25 19.40
N THR A 435 26.84 -3.67 20.59
CA THR A 435 25.59 -3.79 21.36
C THR A 435 24.94 -2.45 21.67
N TRP A 436 23.62 -2.44 21.64
CA TRP A 436 22.79 -1.44 22.31
C TRP A 436 22.24 -2.00 23.60
N HIS A 437 22.05 -1.14 24.59
CA HIS A 437 21.33 -1.47 25.82
C HIS A 437 20.16 -0.51 26.01
N TYR A 438 19.07 -1.01 26.57
CA TYR A 438 17.83 -0.27 26.77
C TYR A 438 17.35 -0.43 28.21
N GLN A 439 16.76 0.62 28.76
CA GLN A 439 16.13 0.65 30.08
C GLN A 439 14.69 1.11 29.91
N TYR A 440 13.79 0.58 30.72
CA TYR A 440 12.35 0.79 30.56
C TYR A 440 11.64 1.18 31.86
N ASP A 441 10.52 1.88 31.71
CA ASP A 441 9.42 1.97 32.69
C ASP A 441 8.11 1.63 31.95
N ARG A 442 7.43 0.54 32.32
CA ARG A 442 6.15 0.11 31.72
C ARG A 442 6.17 0.10 30.18
N HIS A 443 7.16 -0.59 29.60
CA HIS A 443 7.42 -0.69 28.15
C HIS A 443 7.83 0.63 27.44
N LEU A 444 8.03 1.71 28.19
CA LEU A 444 8.60 2.96 27.67
C LEU A 444 10.11 2.97 27.85
N VAL A 445 10.87 3.09 26.75
CA VAL A 445 12.33 3.22 26.83
C VAL A 445 12.67 4.54 27.53
N THR A 446 13.24 4.48 28.72
CA THR A 446 13.66 5.66 29.51
C THR A 446 15.12 6.02 29.26
N ARG A 447 15.92 5.06 28.80
CA ARG A 447 17.29 5.29 28.36
C ARG A 447 17.72 4.24 27.35
N TYR A 448 18.50 4.62 26.36
CA TYR A 448 19.22 3.68 25.51
C TYR A 448 20.66 4.11 25.28
N THR A 449 21.55 3.14 25.06
CA THR A 449 22.96 3.38 24.69
C THR A 449 23.23 2.85 23.30
N ASP A 450 24.00 3.61 22.51
CA ASP A 450 24.46 3.18 21.21
C ASP A 450 25.65 2.21 21.29
N ARG A 451 26.13 1.74 20.14
CA ARG A 451 27.28 0.83 19.99
C ARG A 451 28.59 1.38 20.56
N THR A 452 28.68 2.69 20.79
CA THR A 452 29.85 3.38 21.36
C THR A 452 29.70 3.64 22.86
N GLY A 453 28.57 3.26 23.45
CA GLY A 453 28.23 3.50 24.85
C GLY A 453 27.63 4.88 25.14
N ARG A 454 27.40 5.72 24.13
CA ARG A 454 26.75 7.03 24.32
C ARG A 454 25.26 6.83 24.59
N GLY A 455 24.78 7.39 25.69
CA GLY A 455 23.38 7.29 26.11
C GLY A 455 22.49 8.43 25.63
N MET A 456 21.24 8.09 25.37
CA MET A 456 20.11 9.01 25.20
C MET A 456 19.08 8.67 26.27
N ASN A 457 18.57 9.69 26.94
CA ASN A 457 17.62 9.60 28.05
C ASN A 457 16.29 10.21 27.62
N LEU A 458 15.19 9.61 28.08
CA LEU A 458 13.84 9.93 27.67
C LEU A 458 12.94 10.06 28.91
N ALA A 459 12.16 11.14 28.97
CA ALA A 459 11.17 11.35 30.02
C ALA A 459 9.77 11.45 29.42
N TYR A 460 8.80 10.81 30.08
CA TYR A 460 7.42 10.75 29.65
C TYR A 460 6.48 11.40 30.66
N ASP A 461 5.37 11.95 30.17
CA ASP A 461 4.25 12.36 31.03
C ASP A 461 3.36 11.16 31.41
N ALA A 462 2.32 11.42 32.20
CA ALA A 462 1.36 10.41 32.65
C ALA A 462 0.58 9.72 31.51
N HIS A 463 0.61 10.28 30.29
CA HIS A 463 -0.08 9.75 29.10
C HIS A 463 0.91 9.09 28.13
N ALA A 464 2.11 8.72 28.59
CA ALA A 464 3.15 8.08 27.78
C ALA A 464 3.63 8.94 26.59
N ARG A 465 3.48 10.26 26.67
CA ARG A 465 4.06 11.20 25.69
C ARG A 465 5.44 11.60 26.15
N ALA A 466 6.43 11.47 25.27
CA ALA A 466 7.78 11.94 25.53
C ALA A 466 7.75 13.48 25.61
N VAL A 467 8.24 14.00 26.72
CA VAL A 467 8.29 15.44 27.00
C VAL A 467 9.72 15.99 27.01
N ARG A 468 10.72 15.09 27.07
CA ARG A 468 12.13 15.47 27.06
C ARG A 468 12.99 14.31 26.55
N GLU A 469 14.01 14.67 25.77
CA GLU A 469 15.13 13.81 25.35
C GLU A 469 16.44 14.54 25.66
N TRP A 470 17.48 13.82 26.11
CA TRP A 470 18.81 14.41 26.31
C TRP A 470 19.92 13.35 26.27
N ALA A 471 21.06 13.71 25.70
CA ALA A 471 22.25 12.85 25.71
C ALA A 471 22.92 12.85 27.10
N ASP A 472 23.79 11.88 27.36
CA ASP A 472 24.49 11.75 28.65
C ASP A 472 25.34 12.98 29.04
N ASP A 473 25.76 13.81 28.06
CA ASP A 473 26.45 15.09 28.31
C ASP A 473 25.51 16.26 28.64
N GLY A 474 24.20 15.99 28.66
CA GLY A 474 23.15 16.97 28.92
C GLY A 474 22.67 17.74 27.70
N SER A 475 23.20 17.51 26.49
CA SER A 475 22.73 18.15 25.24
C SER A 475 21.31 17.69 24.85
N HIS A 476 20.57 18.55 24.14
CA HIS A 476 19.18 18.36 23.71
C HIS A 476 18.94 18.84 22.29
#